data_AF-A0AAV2GY62-F1
#
_entry.id   AF-A0AAV2GY62-F1
#
_cell.length_a   1.000
_cell.length_b   1.000
_cell.length_c   1.000
_cell.angle_alpha   90.00
_cell.angle_beta   90.00
_cell.angle_gamma   90.00
#
_symmetry.space_group_name_H-M   'P 1'
#
loop_
_entity.id
_entity.type
_entity.pdbx_description
1 polymer ?
#
loop_
_entity_poly.entity_id
_entity_poly.type
_entity_poly.pdbx_seq_one_letter_code
_entity_poly.pdbx_strand_id
1 'polypeptide(L)'
;MVKHGNSPLKSPEKVGKSAASRAKMELSSPSKVACNNLTSPVKFMLGQPVRLELSGMSRRLRDKSESPSKKSFCGNPEDQVNSSSPHKRKINLNSPKKCASPHKKVNLCAPVSKTVDEQDDGVIDDVQRILRQRISQVISPSELKGYDRERKQLFDLIKRTATTGESNSLLLIGPRGCGKSKLVANIVEDLYTDSSIKENMMLVKLHGLLQTDDRLALREITRQLKLENTVGDKVFGSFAETLQFLLQALKKGDQDSKPILFILEEFDLFAQHKNQTLLYNLFDVAQSAQAPICVIGITCRLDVIELLEKRVKSRFSHRQLHLFNKQTKQQYRELCRAYLSLDDKFPHPDFAMQWNQNINDLLEEVSVKDILERHFSLTSDVRGLMTLLTYPICQVSSTHPNLTAGDFVTSFKLLSNDTKSAMLHGISTLELCLVIAMKHITEIYDGEPFNFEMVYSEYLKFARRRTGMQVYEKAVVMKAYEHLQTLELIRAHNSAGGGAGGFLSLKEYKLMTLQVHPSQLLDALQKYPNCPTEIKQWAAQSIS
;
A
#
# COMPACT_ATOMS: atom_id res chain seq x y z
N MET A 1 -25.97 -68.46 17.74
CA MET A 1 -25.77 -69.76 17.06
C MET A 1 -24.52 -69.66 16.18
N VAL A 2 -23.54 -70.54 16.46
CA VAL A 2 -22.42 -70.99 15.58
C VAL A 2 -21.35 -69.94 15.23
N LYS A 3 -20.03 -70.12 15.37
CA LYS A 3 -19.10 -71.01 16.14
C LYS A 3 -17.67 -70.53 15.83
N HIS A 4 -16.78 -70.59 16.83
CA HIS A 4 -15.32 -70.90 16.78
C HIS A 4 -14.35 -70.04 15.92
N GLY A 5 -13.10 -69.81 16.32
CA GLY A 5 -12.34 -70.26 17.49
C GLY A 5 -10.86 -69.85 17.39
N ASN A 6 -10.25 -69.71 18.57
CA ASN A 6 -8.87 -70.02 18.99
C ASN A 6 -7.64 -69.67 18.11
N SER A 7 -6.85 -68.69 18.59
CA SER A 7 -5.53 -68.81 19.27
C SER A 7 -4.40 -69.73 18.71
N PRO A 8 -3.17 -69.68 19.27
CA PRO A 8 -2.11 -68.65 19.23
C PRO A 8 -0.75 -69.26 18.76
N LEU A 9 0.37 -68.49 18.80
CA LEU A 9 1.72 -68.86 19.31
C LEU A 9 2.93 -68.31 18.53
N LYS A 10 3.86 -67.78 19.34
CA LYS A 10 5.34 -67.91 19.30
C LYS A 10 6.20 -67.04 18.37
N SER A 11 6.94 -66.16 19.05
CA SER A 11 8.31 -65.67 18.82
C SER A 11 9.33 -66.81 18.54
N PRO A 12 10.52 -66.53 17.95
CA PRO A 12 11.67 -66.04 18.73
C PRO A 12 12.69 -65.13 17.99
N GLU A 13 13.66 -64.66 18.79
CA GLU A 13 14.85 -63.81 18.55
C GLU A 13 15.87 -64.30 17.51
N LYS A 14 16.68 -63.36 16.96
CA LYS A 14 18.19 -63.33 17.00
C LYS A 14 18.73 -62.18 16.11
N VAL A 15 19.50 -61.20 16.65
CA VAL A 15 20.97 -61.10 16.85
C VAL A 15 21.80 -60.73 15.60
N GLY A 16 22.64 -59.67 15.73
CA GLY A 16 23.87 -59.39 14.94
C GLY A 16 24.03 -57.89 14.59
N LYS A 17 24.72 -57.03 15.36
CA LYS A 17 26.18 -56.72 15.46
C LYS A 17 26.92 -56.34 14.15
N SER A 18 27.41 -55.10 14.07
CA SER A 18 28.72 -54.61 13.54
C SER A 18 28.66 -53.07 13.43
N ALA A 19 29.44 -52.18 14.07
CA ALA A 19 30.89 -51.98 14.27
C ALA A 19 31.68 -51.42 13.05
N ALA A 20 32.00 -50.11 13.07
CA ALA A 20 33.14 -49.43 12.41
C ALA A 20 33.17 -47.94 12.84
N SER A 21 34.02 -47.51 13.79
CA SER A 21 35.35 -46.87 13.61
C SER A 21 35.33 -45.57 12.78
N ARG A 22 35.36 -44.37 13.39
CA ARG A 22 36.54 -43.57 13.82
C ARG A 22 37.33 -42.93 12.66
N ALA A 23 37.22 -41.60 12.53
CA ALA A 23 38.29 -40.73 12.03
C ALA A 23 38.21 -39.34 12.70
N LYS A 24 39.29 -38.99 13.40
CA LYS A 24 39.58 -37.67 13.98
C LYS A 24 40.08 -36.74 12.88
N MET A 25 39.76 -35.44 12.96
CA MET A 25 40.67 -34.40 12.50
C MET A 25 40.49 -33.16 13.39
N GLU A 26 41.46 -32.95 14.27
CA GLU A 26 41.70 -31.69 14.99
C GLU A 26 42.43 -30.73 14.05
N LEU A 27 42.12 -29.44 14.10
CA LEU A 27 43.07 -28.34 13.84
C LEU A 27 42.54 -27.00 14.39
N SER A 28 43.22 -26.56 15.45
CA SER A 28 43.68 -25.19 15.73
C SER A 28 42.73 -23.98 15.68
N SER A 29 42.48 -23.41 16.86
CA SER A 29 42.46 -21.95 17.10
C SER A 29 43.86 -21.52 17.64
N PRO A 30 44.19 -20.24 17.94
CA PRO A 30 43.37 -19.02 17.95
C PRO A 30 44.05 -17.75 17.36
N SER A 31 43.29 -16.65 17.21
CA SER A 31 43.86 -15.31 17.07
C SER A 31 43.01 -14.28 17.81
N LYS A 32 43.63 -13.66 18.83
CA LYS A 32 43.13 -12.54 19.63
C LYS A 32 43.28 -11.22 18.85
N VAL A 33 42.25 -10.36 18.81
CA VAL A 33 42.34 -8.88 18.74
C VAL A 33 41.05 -8.32 19.34
N ALA A 34 41.05 -7.94 20.62
CA ALA A 34 41.14 -6.56 21.15
C ALA A 34 39.80 -5.80 21.18
N CYS A 35 39.29 -5.63 22.39
CA CYS A 35 38.21 -4.73 22.77
C CYS A 35 38.61 -3.26 22.51
N ASN A 36 37.66 -2.45 22.03
CA ASN A 36 37.65 -1.01 22.32
C ASN A 36 36.22 -0.58 22.68
N ASN A 37 36.09 -0.15 23.93
CA ASN A 37 34.92 0.49 24.51
C ASN A 37 34.78 1.91 23.94
N LEU A 38 33.58 2.27 23.49
CA LEU A 38 33.13 3.66 23.39
C LEU A 38 31.72 3.75 23.99
N THR A 39 31.69 4.16 25.25
CA THR A 39 30.50 4.61 25.98
C THR A 39 30.32 6.12 25.74
N SER A 40 29.26 6.54 25.05
CA SER A 40 28.53 7.81 25.32
C SER A 40 27.18 7.85 24.56
N PRO A 41 26.19 8.64 25.04
CA PRO A 41 24.77 8.43 24.73
C PRO A 41 24.31 9.26 23.53
N VAL A 42 23.63 8.63 22.56
CA VAL A 42 23.03 9.35 21.44
C VAL A 42 21.59 9.73 21.77
N LYS A 43 21.43 11.04 21.94
CA LYS A 43 20.21 11.83 22.10
C LYS A 43 19.33 11.68 20.83
N PHE A 44 18.06 11.32 21.01
CA PHE A 44 17.05 11.34 19.94
C PHE A 44 16.93 12.75 19.35
N MET A 45 17.22 12.90 18.05
CA MET A 45 16.90 14.09 17.26
C MET A 45 15.96 13.68 16.13
N LEU A 46 14.81 14.35 16.11
CA LEU A 46 13.71 14.21 15.16
C LEU A 46 14.18 14.53 13.73
N GLY A 47 13.86 13.64 12.77
CA GLY A 47 14.17 13.83 11.36
C GLY A 47 13.27 14.87 10.69
N GLN A 48 13.90 15.90 10.13
CA GLN A 48 13.35 16.77 9.09
C GLN A 48 13.61 16.17 7.69
N PRO A 49 12.82 16.54 6.67
CA PRO A 49 12.83 15.87 5.37
C PRO A 49 14.05 16.24 4.52
N VAL A 50 14.67 15.22 3.91
CA VAL A 50 15.83 15.35 3.02
C VAL A 50 15.41 15.86 1.65
N ARG A 51 15.96 17.02 1.28
CA ARG A 51 15.98 17.62 -0.07
C ARG A 51 17.11 16.97 -0.85
N LEU A 52 16.80 16.24 -1.93
CA LEU A 52 17.79 15.66 -2.84
C LEU A 52 18.29 16.74 -3.81
N GLU A 53 19.48 17.27 -3.55
CA GLU A 53 20.29 17.96 -4.57
C GLU A 53 21.18 16.95 -5.29
N LEU A 54 21.08 16.92 -6.62
CA LEU A 54 21.99 16.20 -7.50
C LEU A 54 23.23 17.08 -7.74
N SER A 55 24.36 16.70 -7.15
CA SER A 55 25.69 17.12 -7.61
C SER A 55 26.54 15.89 -7.92
N GLY A 56 27.19 15.94 -9.08
CA GLY A 56 27.66 14.77 -9.82
C GLY A 56 29.00 14.18 -9.37
N MET A 57 29.35 13.06 -10.02
CA MET A 57 30.73 12.61 -10.12
C MET A 57 31.02 12.06 -11.52
N SER A 58 31.79 12.86 -12.24
CA SER A 58 32.54 12.51 -13.43
C SER A 58 33.67 11.53 -13.08
N ARG A 59 33.83 10.45 -13.84
CA ARG A 59 35.08 9.67 -13.89
C ARG A 59 35.55 9.45 -15.32
N ARG A 60 36.83 9.78 -15.47
CA ARG A 60 37.71 9.81 -16.64
C ARG A 60 37.90 8.44 -17.28
N LEU A 61 37.99 8.42 -18.61
CA LEU A 61 38.91 7.57 -19.36
C LEU A 61 39.60 8.41 -20.46
N ARG A 62 40.93 8.44 -20.43
CA ARG A 62 41.85 8.74 -21.56
C ARG A 62 41.92 7.47 -22.43
N ASP A 63 42.22 7.46 -23.72
CA ASP A 63 43.32 8.12 -24.42
C ASP A 63 43.14 7.93 -25.95
N LYS A 64 43.62 8.92 -26.74
CA LYS A 64 44.16 8.87 -28.13
C LYS A 64 43.18 8.49 -29.28
N SER A 65 43.21 9.10 -30.47
CA SER A 65 44.24 9.86 -31.20
C SER A 65 43.63 10.68 -32.35
N GLU A 66 44.33 11.77 -32.67
CA GLU A 66 44.49 12.40 -34.00
C GLU A 66 43.38 13.29 -34.58
N SER A 67 43.67 14.59 -34.50
CA SER A 67 43.31 15.63 -35.48
C SER A 67 44.38 15.68 -36.59
N PRO A 68 44.08 16.22 -37.78
CA PRO A 68 44.39 17.63 -38.06
C PRO A 68 43.27 18.29 -38.91
N SER A 69 43.06 19.60 -39.03
CA SER A 69 43.80 20.78 -38.59
C SER A 69 43.03 22.03 -39.06
N LYS A 70 43.13 23.12 -38.27
CA LYS A 70 43.39 24.53 -38.69
C LYS A 70 42.29 25.20 -39.56
N LYS A 71 41.83 26.43 -39.33
CA LYS A 71 42.23 27.65 -38.58
C LYS A 71 40.98 28.54 -38.57
N SER A 72 40.44 29.01 -37.43
CA SER A 72 40.74 30.29 -36.77
C SER A 72 40.81 31.51 -37.73
N PHE A 73 39.90 32.49 -37.60
CA PHE A 73 40.13 33.74 -36.85
C PHE A 73 38.88 34.65 -36.92
N CYS A 74 38.55 35.29 -35.80
CA CYS A 74 37.61 36.41 -35.71
C CYS A 74 38.33 37.75 -35.99
N GLY A 75 37.62 38.75 -36.50
CA GLY A 75 38.07 40.14 -36.45
C GLY A 75 37.13 41.12 -37.16
N ASN A 76 36.35 41.87 -36.37
CA ASN A 76 35.90 43.25 -36.70
C ASN A 76 37.14 44.19 -36.67
N PRO A 77 37.19 45.41 -37.25
CA PRO A 77 36.18 46.50 -37.05
C PRO A 77 36.04 47.61 -38.15
N GLU A 78 35.12 48.55 -37.86
CA GLU A 78 35.09 50.02 -38.18
C GLU A 78 34.76 50.62 -39.58
N ASP A 79 33.62 51.33 -39.62
CA ASP A 79 33.27 52.68 -40.13
C ASP A 79 33.74 53.25 -41.49
N GLN A 80 32.78 53.69 -42.35
CA GLN A 80 32.46 55.11 -42.64
C GLN A 80 31.41 55.33 -43.78
N VAL A 81 30.33 56.06 -43.44
CA VAL A 81 29.74 57.24 -44.14
C VAL A 81 29.29 57.13 -45.63
N ASN A 82 27.98 57.22 -45.95
CA ASN A 82 27.26 58.49 -46.30
C ASN A 82 25.79 58.32 -46.79
N SER A 83 24.93 59.21 -46.27
CA SER A 83 23.75 59.91 -46.86
C SER A 83 22.62 59.18 -47.61
N SER A 84 21.40 59.21 -47.06
CA SER A 84 20.32 60.16 -47.44
C SER A 84 18.95 59.78 -46.84
N SER A 85 18.25 60.75 -46.26
CA SER A 85 16.82 60.74 -45.88
C SER A 85 16.20 62.03 -46.45
N PRO A 86 14.88 62.14 -46.69
CA PRO A 86 13.90 62.46 -45.63
C PRO A 86 12.50 61.83 -45.92
N HIS A 87 11.40 61.87 -45.14
CA HIS A 87 10.83 62.87 -44.23
C HIS A 87 9.84 62.21 -43.23
N LYS A 88 9.82 62.77 -42.02
CA LYS A 88 8.87 62.57 -40.91
C LYS A 88 7.48 63.19 -41.19
N ARG A 89 6.42 62.71 -40.51
CA ARG A 89 5.52 63.54 -39.68
C ARG A 89 4.60 62.71 -38.76
N LYS A 90 4.74 62.94 -37.45
CA LYS A 90 3.78 62.66 -36.37
C LYS A 90 2.75 63.79 -36.31
N ILE A 91 1.47 63.56 -35.99
CA ILE A 91 0.60 64.46 -35.19
C ILE A 91 -0.43 63.64 -34.39
N ASN A 92 -0.80 64.18 -33.23
CA ASN A 92 -1.54 63.67 -32.08
C ASN A 92 -2.95 64.31 -31.98
N LEU A 93 -3.84 63.68 -31.20
CA LEU A 93 -4.99 64.22 -30.41
C LEU A 93 -6.32 64.73 -31.06
N ASN A 94 -7.40 64.30 -30.37
CA ASN A 94 -8.71 64.93 -30.06
C ASN A 94 -10.02 64.51 -30.79
N SER A 95 -11.05 64.27 -29.97
CA SER A 95 -12.42 63.76 -30.21
C SER A 95 -13.44 64.83 -30.64
N PRO A 96 -14.71 64.48 -30.98
CA PRO A 96 -15.81 64.63 -29.99
C PRO A 96 -17.08 63.74 -30.13
N LYS A 97 -17.66 63.41 -28.95
CA LYS A 97 -19.08 63.28 -28.46
C LYS A 97 -20.30 63.09 -29.41
N LYS A 98 -21.20 62.16 -29.01
CA LYS A 98 -22.65 62.34 -28.60
C LYS A 98 -23.28 60.95 -28.28
N CYS A 99 -23.66 60.62 -27.04
CA CYS A 99 -24.90 60.94 -26.28
C CYS A 99 -26.13 60.08 -26.61
N ALA A 100 -26.43 59.07 -25.76
CA ALA A 100 -27.79 58.71 -25.31
C ALA A 100 -27.70 57.86 -24.01
N SER A 101 -28.48 58.23 -23.00
CA SER A 101 -28.61 57.63 -21.65
C SER A 101 -30.09 57.25 -21.43
N PRO A 102 -30.51 56.33 -20.51
CA PRO A 102 -30.28 56.48 -19.07
C PRO A 102 -30.04 55.18 -18.25
N HIS A 103 -29.13 55.29 -17.27
CA HIS A 103 -29.05 54.41 -16.10
C HIS A 103 -29.99 54.90 -14.99
N LYS A 104 -30.67 53.97 -14.30
CA LYS A 104 -31.22 54.15 -12.95
C LYS A 104 -30.35 53.36 -11.96
N LYS A 105 -30.04 54.07 -10.87
CA LYS A 105 -29.10 53.85 -9.77
C LYS A 105 -29.31 52.54 -9.00
N VAL A 106 -28.21 51.97 -8.48
CA VAL A 106 -28.08 51.64 -7.03
C VAL A 106 -26.64 51.92 -6.58
N ASN A 107 -26.52 52.51 -5.39
CA ASN A 107 -25.33 53.13 -4.80
C ASN A 107 -24.22 52.14 -4.38
N LEU A 108 -22.98 52.62 -4.50
CA LEU A 108 -21.81 52.16 -3.74
C LEU A 108 -22.06 52.32 -2.24
N CYS A 109 -21.69 51.31 -1.46
CA CYS A 109 -21.39 51.43 -0.04
C CYS A 109 -20.02 50.77 0.25
N ALA A 110 -19.37 51.30 1.28
CA ALA A 110 -17.95 51.27 1.66
C ALA A 110 -17.23 49.90 1.69
N PRO A 111 -15.88 49.89 1.64
CA PRO A 111 -15.10 48.69 1.90
C PRO A 111 -15.25 48.32 3.37
N VAL A 112 -15.89 47.19 3.66
CA VAL A 112 -15.86 46.61 5.01
C VAL A 112 -14.54 45.85 5.13
N SER A 113 -13.54 46.53 5.67
CA SER A 113 -12.43 45.89 6.37
C SER A 113 -12.99 45.09 7.54
N LYS A 114 -13.05 43.77 7.39
CA LYS A 114 -12.89 42.86 8.53
C LYS A 114 -11.50 42.29 8.44
N THR A 115 -10.64 42.76 9.33
CA THR A 115 -9.49 42.02 9.83
C THR A 115 -9.97 40.61 10.16
N VAL A 116 -9.56 39.62 9.36
CA VAL A 116 -9.61 38.23 9.80
C VAL A 116 -8.47 38.12 10.81
N ASP A 117 -8.84 37.85 12.05
CA ASP A 117 -7.94 37.85 13.18
C ASP A 117 -6.81 36.81 12.97
N GLU A 118 -5.56 37.20 13.22
CA GLU A 118 -4.39 36.30 13.23
C GLU A 118 -4.52 35.12 14.23
N GLN A 119 -5.59 35.11 15.04
CA GLN A 119 -5.94 34.04 15.96
C GLN A 119 -6.68 32.87 15.30
N ASP A 120 -7.44 33.08 14.21
CA ASP A 120 -8.23 32.03 13.56
C ASP A 120 -7.38 31.09 12.68
N ASP A 121 -6.27 31.59 12.11
CA ASP A 121 -5.38 30.80 11.26
C ASP A 121 -4.73 29.64 12.03
N GLY A 122 -4.35 29.86 13.29
CA GLY A 122 -3.80 28.81 14.16
C GLY A 122 -4.81 27.71 14.49
N VAL A 123 -6.09 28.05 14.60
CA VAL A 123 -7.17 27.11 14.94
C VAL A 123 -7.42 26.14 13.78
N ILE A 124 -7.45 26.66 12.54
CA ILE A 124 -7.67 25.84 11.34
C ILE A 124 -6.48 24.88 11.12
N ASP A 125 -5.26 25.34 11.36
CA ASP A 125 -4.06 24.49 11.29
C ASP A 125 -4.11 23.36 12.34
N ASP A 126 -4.59 23.64 13.55
CA ASP A 126 -4.78 22.63 14.58
C ASP A 126 -5.85 21.60 14.21
N VAL A 127 -6.96 22.04 13.61
CA VAL A 127 -8.00 21.15 13.06
C VAL A 127 -7.40 20.24 11.99
N GLN A 128 -6.70 20.83 11.02
CA GLN A 128 -6.07 20.08 9.94
C GLN A 128 -5.07 19.05 10.50
N ARG A 129 -4.26 19.44 11.49
CA ARG A 129 -3.32 18.54 12.17
C ARG A 129 -4.02 17.36 12.84
N ILE A 130 -5.09 17.60 13.60
CA ILE A 130 -5.86 16.55 14.28
C ILE A 130 -6.49 15.60 13.27
N LEU A 131 -7.15 16.14 12.23
CA LEU A 131 -7.82 15.34 11.20
C LEU A 131 -6.82 14.52 10.39
N ARG A 132 -5.65 15.08 10.04
CA ARG A 132 -4.55 14.36 9.39
C ARG A 132 -4.03 13.24 10.28
N GLN A 133 -3.82 13.49 11.58
CA GLN A 133 -3.39 12.48 12.55
C GLN A 133 -4.41 11.34 12.69
N ARG A 134 -5.70 11.62 12.50
CA ARG A 134 -6.76 10.61 12.48
C ARG A 134 -6.78 9.75 11.22
N ILE A 135 -6.69 10.35 10.04
CA ILE A 135 -6.61 9.59 8.78
C ILE A 135 -5.32 8.76 8.75
N SER A 136 -4.20 9.32 9.20
CA SER A 136 -2.92 8.61 9.25
C SER A 136 -2.85 7.57 10.37
N GLN A 137 -3.95 7.38 11.12
CA GLN A 137 -4.10 6.44 12.24
C GLN A 137 -3.12 6.65 13.39
N VAL A 138 -2.47 7.82 13.48
CA VAL A 138 -1.60 8.21 14.60
C VAL A 138 -2.44 8.48 15.85
N ILE A 139 -3.58 9.14 15.67
CA ILE A 139 -4.61 9.31 16.70
C ILE A 139 -5.83 8.55 16.21
N SER A 140 -6.13 7.40 16.79
CA SER A 140 -7.33 6.69 16.39
C SER A 140 -8.56 7.21 17.12
N PRO A 141 -9.76 7.19 16.50
CA PRO A 141 -11.00 7.28 17.25
C PRO A 141 -11.03 6.20 18.34
N SER A 142 -11.52 6.57 19.52
CA SER A 142 -11.48 5.75 20.73
C SER A 142 -12.22 4.42 20.58
N GLU A 143 -13.23 4.32 19.71
CA GLU A 143 -14.11 3.16 19.65
C GLU A 143 -14.31 2.60 18.23
N LEU A 144 -14.01 1.32 18.07
CA LEU A 144 -14.36 0.53 16.91
C LEU A 144 -15.82 0.07 17.07
N LYS A 145 -16.78 0.84 16.53
CA LYS A 145 -18.21 0.54 16.65
C LYS A 145 -18.63 -0.69 15.82
N GLY A 146 -19.55 -1.49 16.35
CA GLY A 146 -20.20 -2.60 15.66
C GLY A 146 -19.60 -3.99 15.92
N TYR A 147 -18.58 -4.09 16.78
CA TYR A 147 -17.91 -5.35 17.13
C TYR A 147 -18.00 -5.67 18.63
N ASP A 148 -19.04 -5.22 19.32
CA ASP A 148 -19.11 -5.29 20.79
C ASP A 148 -19.06 -6.73 21.32
N ARG A 149 -19.72 -7.66 20.61
CA ARG A 149 -19.72 -9.08 20.96
C ARG A 149 -18.33 -9.69 20.77
N GLU A 150 -17.72 -9.47 19.61
CA GLU A 150 -16.40 -9.97 19.26
C GLU A 150 -15.33 -9.38 20.20
N ARG A 151 -15.43 -8.07 20.50
CA ARG A 151 -14.58 -7.37 21.46
C ARG A 151 -14.70 -8.00 22.85
N LYS A 152 -15.91 -8.22 23.35
CA LYS A 152 -16.14 -8.83 24.67
C LYS A 152 -15.56 -10.23 24.76
N GLN A 153 -15.80 -11.07 23.75
CA GLN A 153 -15.25 -12.44 23.71
C GLN A 153 -13.71 -12.44 23.75
N LEU A 154 -13.08 -11.55 22.98
CA LEU A 154 -11.63 -11.44 22.93
C LEU A 154 -11.06 -10.84 24.22
N PHE A 155 -11.70 -9.81 24.78
CA PHE A 155 -11.34 -9.20 26.05
C PHE A 155 -11.39 -10.22 27.20
N ASP A 156 -12.49 -10.97 27.32
CA ASP A 156 -12.66 -11.98 28.36
C ASP A 156 -11.60 -13.08 28.26
N LEU A 157 -11.21 -13.49 27.04
CA LEU A 157 -10.19 -14.51 26.81
C LEU A 157 -8.80 -14.04 27.24
N ILE A 158 -8.41 -12.82 26.87
CA ILE A 158 -7.11 -12.26 27.25
C ILE A 158 -7.09 -12.01 28.76
N LYS A 159 -8.18 -11.48 29.33
CA LYS A 159 -8.31 -11.25 30.77
C LYS A 159 -8.15 -12.53 31.58
N ARG A 160 -8.82 -13.62 31.20
CA ARG A 160 -8.63 -14.94 31.84
C ARG A 160 -7.19 -15.40 31.78
N THR A 161 -6.54 -15.27 30.62
CA THR A 161 -5.12 -15.66 30.51
C THR A 161 -4.23 -14.84 31.47
N ALA A 162 -4.54 -13.55 31.65
CA ALA A 162 -3.79 -12.67 32.55
C ALA A 162 -4.07 -12.92 34.04
N THR A 163 -5.31 -13.24 34.41
CA THR A 163 -5.72 -13.35 35.84
C THR A 163 -5.77 -14.78 36.34
N THR A 164 -6.26 -15.73 35.55
CA THR A 164 -6.41 -17.15 35.93
C THR A 164 -5.27 -18.02 35.42
N GLY A 165 -4.38 -17.49 34.58
CA GLY A 165 -3.26 -18.25 34.00
C GLY A 165 -3.69 -19.29 32.96
N GLU A 166 -4.94 -19.22 32.48
CA GLU A 166 -5.44 -20.14 31.46
C GLU A 166 -4.73 -19.92 30.12
N SER A 167 -4.17 -20.99 29.56
CA SER A 167 -3.56 -20.93 28.23
C SER A 167 -4.61 -21.05 27.13
N ASN A 168 -4.54 -20.18 26.14
CA ASN A 168 -5.56 -20.07 25.10
C ASN A 168 -4.93 -19.81 23.72
N SER A 169 -5.57 -20.32 22.67
CA SER A 169 -5.30 -19.93 21.28
C SER A 169 -6.57 -19.45 20.61
N LEU A 170 -6.47 -18.44 19.74
CA LEU A 170 -7.60 -17.88 18.99
C LEU A 170 -7.12 -17.37 17.63
N LEU A 171 -7.93 -17.56 16.60
CA LEU A 171 -7.71 -16.96 15.28
C LEU A 171 -8.77 -15.90 15.00
N LEU A 172 -8.30 -14.70 14.68
CA LEU A 172 -9.08 -13.54 14.29
C LEU A 172 -9.06 -13.39 12.78
N ILE A 173 -10.19 -13.68 12.14
CA ILE A 173 -10.31 -13.85 10.69
C ILE A 173 -11.27 -12.78 10.15
N GLY A 174 -10.89 -12.08 9.10
CA GLY A 174 -11.79 -11.12 8.43
C GLY A 174 -11.10 -10.35 7.31
N PRO A 175 -11.84 -9.67 6.43
CA PRO A 175 -11.27 -8.93 5.31
C PRO A 175 -10.21 -7.90 5.74
N ARG A 176 -9.35 -7.50 4.79
CA ARG A 176 -8.41 -6.39 5.04
C ARG A 176 -9.21 -5.09 5.25
N GLY A 177 -8.72 -4.22 6.13
CA GLY A 177 -9.38 -2.93 6.42
C GLY A 177 -10.53 -2.95 7.44
N CYS A 178 -10.96 -4.11 7.96
CA CYS A 178 -12.05 -4.17 8.97
C CYS A 178 -11.62 -3.83 10.42
N GLY A 179 -10.36 -3.47 10.65
CA GLY A 179 -9.91 -3.03 11.98
C GLY A 179 -9.46 -4.14 12.94
N LYS A 180 -9.12 -5.34 12.46
CA LYS A 180 -8.64 -6.47 13.29
C LYS A 180 -7.50 -6.08 14.25
N SER A 181 -6.38 -5.55 13.72
CA SER A 181 -5.23 -5.16 14.54
C SER A 181 -5.60 -4.03 15.51
N LYS A 182 -6.50 -3.12 15.10
CA LYS A 182 -6.99 -2.03 15.95
C LYS A 182 -7.86 -2.54 17.10
N LEU A 183 -8.74 -3.52 16.85
CA LEU A 183 -9.54 -4.16 17.90
C LEU A 183 -8.66 -4.78 18.98
N VAL A 184 -7.63 -5.54 18.56
CA VAL A 184 -6.69 -6.17 19.49
C VAL A 184 -5.89 -5.11 20.26
N ALA A 185 -5.41 -4.07 19.58
CA ALA A 185 -4.69 -2.98 20.23
C ALA A 185 -5.53 -2.27 21.30
N ASN A 186 -6.77 -1.90 20.99
CA ASN A 186 -7.68 -1.27 21.95
C ASN A 186 -7.91 -2.16 23.17
N ILE A 187 -8.19 -3.45 22.97
CA ILE A 187 -8.39 -4.39 24.08
C ILE A 187 -7.16 -4.49 24.97
N VAL A 188 -5.96 -4.53 24.38
CA VAL A 188 -4.71 -4.58 25.14
C VAL A 188 -4.48 -3.26 25.91
N GLU A 189 -4.77 -2.11 25.31
CA GLU A 189 -4.71 -0.80 25.98
C GLU A 189 -5.68 -0.75 27.17
N ASP A 190 -6.92 -1.20 26.99
CA ASP A 190 -7.93 -1.25 28.05
C ASP A 190 -7.49 -2.17 29.20
N LEU A 191 -6.94 -3.35 28.89
CA LEU A 191 -6.43 -4.28 29.90
C LEU A 191 -5.21 -3.74 30.65
N TYR A 192 -4.39 -2.92 30.01
CA TYR A 192 -3.25 -2.26 30.67
C TYR A 192 -3.63 -1.06 31.53
N THR A 193 -4.91 -0.68 31.55
CA THR A 193 -5.43 0.24 32.56
C THR A 193 -5.39 -0.39 33.96
N ASP A 194 -5.55 -1.72 34.05
CA ASP A 194 -5.36 -2.47 35.29
C ASP A 194 -3.86 -2.65 35.57
N SER A 195 -3.36 -1.99 36.63
CA SER A 195 -1.93 -1.98 36.99
C SER A 195 -1.36 -3.38 37.25
N SER A 196 -2.16 -4.27 37.85
CA SER A 196 -1.77 -5.66 38.13
C SER A 196 -1.48 -6.45 36.84
N ILE A 197 -2.28 -6.25 35.80
CA ILE A 197 -2.09 -6.92 34.51
C ILE A 197 -0.87 -6.34 33.79
N LYS A 198 -0.70 -5.01 33.83
CA LYS A 198 0.41 -4.32 33.17
C LYS A 198 1.79 -4.76 33.65
N GLU A 199 1.95 -5.04 34.94
CA GLU A 199 3.24 -5.45 35.53
C GLU A 199 3.55 -6.95 35.35
N ASN A 200 2.49 -7.76 35.23
CA ASN A 200 2.59 -9.22 35.19
C ASN A 200 2.59 -9.78 33.77
N MET A 201 1.85 -9.18 32.85
CA MET A 201 1.63 -9.71 31.50
C MET A 201 2.64 -9.17 30.48
N MET A 202 3.37 -10.07 29.83
CA MET A 202 4.31 -9.75 28.76
C MET A 202 3.61 -9.82 27.40
N LEU A 203 3.88 -8.86 26.52
CA LEU A 203 3.33 -8.82 25.16
C LEU A 203 4.44 -9.08 24.14
N VAL A 204 4.17 -10.01 23.23
CA VAL A 204 5.04 -10.32 22.09
C VAL A 204 4.24 -10.16 20.80
N LYS A 205 4.67 -9.24 19.93
CA LYS A 205 4.08 -9.01 18.62
C LYS A 205 5.00 -9.50 17.52
N LEU A 206 4.52 -10.41 16.69
CA LEU A 206 5.21 -10.89 15.49
C LEU A 206 4.36 -10.58 14.27
N HIS A 207 5.02 -10.31 13.16
CA HIS A 207 4.41 -9.99 11.88
C HIS A 207 5.04 -10.83 10.78
N GLY A 208 4.22 -11.59 10.04
CA GLY A 208 4.70 -12.53 9.02
C GLY A 208 5.50 -11.93 7.86
N LEU A 209 5.39 -10.61 7.63
CA LEU A 209 6.19 -9.89 6.63
C LEU A 209 7.61 -9.57 7.14
N LEU A 210 7.78 -9.41 8.45
CA LEU A 210 9.08 -9.10 9.05
C LEU A 210 9.83 -10.37 9.45
N GLN A 211 9.12 -11.34 10.02
CA GLN A 211 9.69 -12.62 10.43
C GLN A 211 9.37 -13.69 9.38
N THR A 212 10.14 -13.69 8.30
CA THR A 212 10.00 -14.64 7.18
C THR A 212 10.51 -16.06 7.49
N ASP A 213 11.16 -16.26 8.63
CA ASP A 213 11.70 -17.54 9.07
C ASP A 213 11.51 -17.70 10.59
N ASP A 214 11.34 -18.95 11.04
CA ASP A 214 11.13 -19.30 12.44
C ASP A 214 12.32 -18.88 13.32
N ARG A 215 13.54 -18.87 12.77
CA ARG A 215 14.74 -18.38 13.48
C ARG A 215 14.67 -16.88 13.76
N LEU A 216 14.20 -16.09 12.80
CA LEU A 216 14.01 -14.65 12.98
C LEU A 216 12.89 -14.37 14.00
N ALA A 217 11.81 -15.15 13.95
CA ALA A 217 10.75 -15.09 14.94
C ALA A 217 11.26 -15.37 16.36
N LEU A 218 12.06 -16.42 16.55
CA LEU A 218 12.61 -16.76 17.86
C LEU A 218 13.54 -15.69 18.43
N ARG A 219 14.39 -15.10 17.57
CA ARG A 219 15.24 -13.97 17.96
C ARG A 219 14.40 -12.77 18.41
N GLU A 220 13.33 -12.48 17.68
CA GLU A 220 12.44 -11.38 18.01
C GLU A 220 11.64 -11.64 19.30
N ILE A 221 11.18 -12.87 19.53
CA ILE A 221 10.56 -13.29 20.80
C ILE A 221 11.54 -13.06 21.96
N THR A 222 12.79 -13.49 21.81
CA THR A 222 13.84 -13.34 22.83
C THR A 222 14.10 -11.87 23.17
N ARG A 223 14.17 -11.02 22.13
CA ARG A 223 14.34 -9.57 22.26
C ARG A 223 13.17 -8.92 23.00
N GLN A 224 11.93 -9.21 22.60
CA GLN A 224 10.73 -8.62 23.21
C GLN A 224 10.52 -9.08 24.65
N LEU A 225 10.90 -10.32 24.98
CA LEU A 225 10.88 -10.83 26.35
C LEU A 225 12.04 -10.31 27.22
N LYS A 226 12.98 -9.55 26.65
CA LYS A 226 14.18 -9.01 27.33
C LYS A 226 15.08 -10.11 27.93
N LEU A 227 15.16 -11.26 27.25
CA LEU A 227 15.94 -12.43 27.66
C LEU A 227 17.25 -12.60 26.86
N GLU A 228 17.68 -11.56 26.13
CA GLU A 228 18.93 -11.61 25.34
C GLU A 228 20.15 -11.89 26.23
N ASN A 229 20.21 -11.27 27.41
CA ASN A 229 21.31 -11.44 28.36
C ASN A 229 21.31 -12.81 29.05
N THR A 230 20.14 -13.46 29.20
CA THR A 230 20.03 -14.79 29.83
C THR A 230 20.29 -15.92 28.83
N VAL A 231 20.01 -15.67 27.55
CA VAL A 231 20.34 -16.57 26.44
C VAL A 231 21.83 -16.46 26.08
N GLY A 232 22.40 -15.26 25.96
CA GLY A 232 23.84 -15.04 25.73
C GLY A 232 24.41 -15.93 24.62
N ASP A 233 25.51 -16.64 24.91
CA ASP A 233 26.19 -17.57 24.00
C ASP A 233 25.64 -19.01 24.06
N LYS A 234 24.49 -19.25 24.69
CA LYS A 234 23.95 -20.61 24.79
C LYS A 234 23.46 -21.10 23.43
N VAL A 235 24.09 -22.15 22.94
CA VAL A 235 23.67 -22.87 21.74
C VAL A 235 22.65 -23.92 22.13
N PHE A 236 21.40 -23.72 21.72
CA PHE A 236 20.34 -24.72 21.89
C PHE A 236 20.30 -25.65 20.67
N GLY A 237 20.07 -26.94 20.89
CA GLY A 237 20.04 -27.94 19.83
C GLY A 237 18.77 -27.87 18.99
N SER A 238 17.64 -27.54 19.63
CA SER A 238 16.33 -27.47 18.97
C SER A 238 15.58 -26.15 19.25
N PHE A 239 14.67 -25.82 18.34
CA PHE A 239 13.75 -24.68 18.52
C PHE A 239 12.91 -24.83 19.79
N ALA A 240 12.41 -26.05 20.04
CA ALA A 240 11.58 -26.36 21.21
C ALA A 240 12.33 -26.13 22.52
N GLU A 241 13.59 -26.60 22.62
CA GLU A 241 14.45 -26.34 23.79
C GLU A 241 14.66 -24.86 24.03
N THR A 242 14.89 -24.09 22.97
CA THR A 242 15.10 -22.63 23.11
C THR A 242 13.84 -21.96 23.64
N LEU A 243 12.67 -22.28 23.06
CA LEU A 243 11.41 -21.71 23.49
C LEU A 243 11.08 -22.13 24.94
N GLN A 244 11.27 -23.40 25.28
CA GLN A 244 11.05 -23.90 26.63
C GLN A 244 12.00 -23.25 27.64
N PHE A 245 13.28 -23.05 27.28
CA PHE A 245 14.24 -22.32 28.10
C PHE A 245 13.80 -20.87 28.34
N LEU A 246 13.35 -20.17 27.30
CA LEU A 246 12.82 -18.81 27.41
C LEU A 246 11.61 -18.76 28.37
N LEU A 247 10.68 -19.71 28.24
CA LEU A 247 9.50 -19.80 29.10
C LEU A 247 9.86 -20.16 30.55
N GLN A 248 10.84 -21.04 30.76
CA GLN A 248 11.36 -21.39 32.08
C GLN A 248 12.09 -20.21 32.73
N ALA A 249 12.84 -19.41 31.97
CA ALA A 249 13.48 -18.20 32.48
C ALA A 249 12.47 -17.16 33.01
N LEU A 250 11.21 -17.24 32.55
CA LEU A 250 10.09 -16.40 33.01
C LEU A 250 9.35 -16.99 34.22
N LYS A 251 9.65 -18.22 34.63
CA LYS A 251 9.25 -18.80 35.91
C LYS A 251 10.22 -18.35 37.00
N LYS A 252 10.09 -17.11 37.48
CA LYS A 252 10.91 -16.63 38.61
C LYS A 252 10.27 -17.04 39.94
N GLY A 253 10.84 -18.05 40.59
CA GLY A 253 10.96 -18.21 42.07
C GLY A 253 9.69 -18.32 42.93
N ASP A 254 8.54 -17.88 42.44
CA ASP A 254 7.21 -18.07 42.99
C ASP A 254 6.44 -18.98 42.03
N GLN A 255 5.45 -19.71 42.53
CA GLN A 255 4.75 -20.76 41.75
C GLN A 255 4.02 -20.24 40.50
N ASP A 256 3.96 -18.93 40.28
CA ASP A 256 3.25 -18.29 39.17
C ASP A 256 4.20 -17.70 38.10
N SER A 257 4.28 -18.37 36.95
CA SER A 257 4.90 -17.81 35.73
C SER A 257 4.17 -16.56 35.24
N LYS A 258 4.93 -15.57 34.75
CA LYS A 258 4.35 -14.40 34.07
C LYS A 258 3.59 -14.80 32.80
N PRO A 259 2.31 -14.39 32.62
CA PRO A 259 1.56 -14.67 31.42
C PRO A 259 2.12 -13.95 30.19
N ILE A 260 2.11 -14.63 29.04
CA ILE A 260 2.63 -14.09 27.78
C ILE A 260 1.52 -14.07 26.74
N LEU A 261 1.29 -12.92 26.13
CA LEU A 261 0.40 -12.76 24.98
C LEU A 261 1.22 -12.66 23.70
N PHE A 262 1.05 -13.63 22.81
CA PHE A 262 1.57 -13.63 21.45
C PHE A 262 0.50 -13.11 20.48
N ILE A 263 0.81 -12.05 19.76
CA ILE A 263 0.01 -11.54 18.64
C ILE A 263 0.79 -11.84 17.36
N LEU A 264 0.20 -12.64 16.46
CA LEU A 264 0.77 -13.02 15.17
C LEU A 264 -0.01 -12.35 14.04
N GLU A 265 0.52 -11.27 13.47
CA GLU A 265 -0.06 -10.56 12.31
C GLU A 265 0.35 -11.20 10.98
N GLU A 266 -0.57 -11.22 10.00
CA GLU A 266 -0.45 -12.00 8.76
C GLU A 266 -0.14 -13.47 9.06
N PHE A 267 -0.99 -14.10 9.90
CA PHE A 267 -0.80 -15.46 10.40
C PHE A 267 -0.60 -16.51 9.29
N ASP A 268 -1.25 -16.33 8.14
CA ASP A 268 -1.15 -17.22 6.99
C ASP A 268 0.27 -17.29 6.39
N LEU A 269 1.11 -16.28 6.62
CA LEU A 269 2.53 -16.33 6.23
C LEU A 269 3.33 -17.26 7.17
N PHE A 270 3.04 -17.25 8.48
CA PHE A 270 3.64 -18.22 9.41
C PHE A 270 3.23 -19.67 9.11
N ALA A 271 2.03 -19.88 8.55
CA ALA A 271 1.61 -21.20 8.09
C ALA A 271 2.38 -21.69 6.84
N GLN A 272 3.03 -20.79 6.10
CA GLN A 272 3.87 -21.15 4.94
C GLN A 272 5.31 -21.48 5.33
N HIS A 273 5.71 -21.25 6.58
CA HIS A 273 7.05 -21.60 7.05
C HIS A 273 7.29 -23.11 6.98
N LYS A 274 8.54 -23.49 6.73
CA LYS A 274 8.93 -24.90 6.62
C LYS A 274 8.59 -25.64 7.91
N ASN A 275 7.80 -26.71 7.78
CA ASN A 275 7.37 -27.57 8.90
C ASN A 275 6.59 -26.85 10.01
N GLN A 276 6.17 -25.59 9.82
CA GLN A 276 5.39 -24.79 10.78
C GLN A 276 5.92 -24.87 12.23
N THR A 277 7.24 -24.79 12.42
CA THR A 277 7.88 -25.15 13.69
C THR A 277 7.46 -24.18 14.79
N LEU A 278 7.43 -22.87 14.51
CA LEU A 278 6.94 -21.86 15.46
C LEU A 278 5.50 -22.15 15.91
N LEU A 279 4.58 -22.35 14.97
CA LEU A 279 3.16 -22.58 15.25
C LEU A 279 2.92 -23.86 16.03
N TYR A 280 3.62 -24.94 15.66
CA TYR A 280 3.58 -26.21 16.37
C TYR A 280 3.96 -26.02 17.85
N ASN A 281 5.10 -25.38 18.12
CA ASN A 281 5.59 -25.20 19.48
C ASN A 281 4.72 -24.24 20.30
N LEU A 282 4.25 -23.13 19.71
CA LEU A 282 3.35 -22.21 20.40
C LEU A 282 2.01 -22.87 20.77
N PHE A 283 1.40 -23.64 19.87
CA PHE A 283 0.15 -24.34 20.18
C PHE A 283 0.34 -25.54 21.11
N ASP A 284 1.48 -26.24 21.03
CA ASP A 284 1.81 -27.32 21.97
C ASP A 284 1.98 -26.80 23.40
N VAL A 285 2.66 -25.66 23.58
CA VAL A 285 2.77 -25.00 24.90
C VAL A 285 1.39 -24.51 25.37
N ALA A 286 0.58 -23.94 24.49
CA ALA A 286 -0.74 -23.44 24.84
C ALA A 286 -1.70 -24.57 25.26
N GLN A 287 -1.57 -25.75 24.66
CA GLN A 287 -2.37 -26.93 24.98
C GLN A 287 -1.88 -27.66 26.23
N SER A 288 -0.56 -27.77 26.41
CA SER A 288 0.04 -28.47 27.56
C SER A 288 0.00 -27.68 28.87
N ALA A 289 -0.42 -26.40 28.82
CA ALA A 289 -0.57 -25.50 29.96
C ALA A 289 0.69 -25.40 30.85
N GLN A 290 1.88 -25.64 30.28
CA GLN A 290 3.15 -25.58 31.00
C GLN A 290 3.52 -24.16 31.45
N ALA A 291 3.05 -23.16 30.71
CA ALA A 291 3.19 -21.74 31.02
C ALA A 291 1.93 -21.01 30.52
N PRO A 292 1.45 -19.99 31.23
CA PRO A 292 0.27 -19.22 30.85
C PRO A 292 0.54 -18.43 29.57
N ILE A 293 0.12 -18.96 28.43
CA ILE A 293 0.29 -18.29 27.13
C ILE A 293 -1.03 -18.10 26.40
N CYS A 294 -1.19 -16.93 25.79
CA CYS A 294 -2.29 -16.63 24.88
C CYS A 294 -1.73 -16.41 23.47
N VAL A 295 -2.20 -17.16 22.48
CA VAL A 295 -1.78 -17.01 21.08
C VAL A 295 -2.94 -16.49 20.25
N ILE A 296 -2.85 -15.26 19.76
CA ILE A 296 -3.82 -14.63 18.87
C ILE A 296 -3.22 -14.51 17.48
N GLY A 297 -3.73 -15.28 16.52
CA GLY A 297 -3.38 -15.12 15.11
C GLY A 297 -4.36 -14.20 14.39
N ILE A 298 -3.87 -13.26 13.58
CA ILE A 298 -4.68 -12.33 12.80
C ILE A 298 -4.42 -12.60 11.32
N THR A 299 -5.49 -12.87 10.55
CA THR A 299 -5.38 -13.12 9.10
C THR A 299 -6.59 -12.60 8.33
N CYS A 300 -6.43 -12.44 7.02
CA CYS A 300 -7.53 -12.21 6.09
C CYS A 300 -7.97 -13.46 5.30
N ARG A 301 -7.24 -14.58 5.39
CA ARG A 301 -7.65 -15.83 4.74
C ARG A 301 -8.72 -16.54 5.55
N LEU A 302 -9.79 -16.95 4.88
CA LEU A 302 -10.86 -17.76 5.48
C LEU A 302 -10.46 -19.24 5.62
N ASP A 303 -9.65 -19.73 4.69
CA ASP A 303 -9.12 -21.09 4.59
C ASP A 303 -7.83 -21.31 5.39
N VAL A 304 -7.47 -20.39 6.29
CA VAL A 304 -6.21 -20.44 7.05
C VAL A 304 -6.01 -21.74 7.84
N ILE A 305 -7.09 -22.37 8.27
CA ILE A 305 -7.08 -23.63 9.02
C ILE A 305 -6.64 -24.81 8.14
N GLU A 306 -6.89 -24.73 6.83
CA GLU A 306 -6.51 -25.76 5.86
C GLU A 306 -5.01 -25.68 5.53
N LEU A 307 -4.40 -24.51 5.71
CA LEU A 307 -2.95 -24.34 5.59
C LEU A 307 -2.20 -25.02 6.74
N LEU A 308 -2.83 -25.24 7.89
CA LEU A 308 -2.18 -25.86 9.04
C LEU A 308 -1.98 -27.36 8.82
N GLU A 309 -0.76 -27.84 9.09
CA GLU A 309 -0.48 -29.27 9.09
C GLU A 309 -1.36 -29.99 10.13
N LYS A 310 -1.69 -31.27 9.89
CA LYS A 310 -2.56 -32.07 10.78
C LYS A 310 -2.12 -32.03 12.25
N ARG A 311 -0.80 -32.09 12.50
CA ARG A 311 -0.22 -32.06 13.86
C ARG A 311 -0.32 -30.71 14.57
N VAL A 312 -0.35 -29.60 13.81
CA VAL A 312 -0.52 -28.23 14.32
C VAL A 312 -2.01 -27.95 14.53
N LYS A 313 -2.83 -28.28 13.53
CA LYS A 313 -4.28 -28.16 13.58
C LYS A 313 -4.89 -28.89 14.77
N SER A 314 -4.41 -30.11 15.08
CA SER A 314 -4.86 -30.88 16.24
C SER A 314 -4.58 -30.22 17.60
N ARG A 315 -3.59 -29.31 17.68
CA ARG A 315 -3.19 -28.63 18.93
C ARG A 315 -3.84 -27.26 19.08
N PHE A 316 -4.36 -26.71 17.99
CA PHE A 316 -5.12 -25.48 18.00
C PHE A 316 -6.46 -25.68 18.69
N SER A 317 -6.90 -24.72 19.50
CA SER A 317 -8.16 -24.78 20.26
C SER A 317 -9.43 -24.77 19.41
N HIS A 318 -9.30 -24.65 18.08
CA HIS A 318 -10.37 -24.46 17.11
C HIS A 318 -11.25 -23.22 17.34
N ARG A 319 -10.80 -22.26 18.19
CA ARG A 319 -11.52 -21.01 18.42
C ARG A 319 -11.26 -19.99 17.32
N GLN A 320 -12.27 -19.73 16.51
CA GLN A 320 -12.24 -18.74 15.44
C GLN A 320 -13.19 -17.59 15.78
N LEU A 321 -12.71 -16.37 15.57
CA LEU A 321 -13.49 -15.16 15.71
C LEU A 321 -13.52 -14.43 14.36
N HIS A 322 -14.70 -14.36 13.77
CA HIS A 322 -14.89 -13.73 12.46
C HIS A 322 -15.28 -12.26 12.59
N LEU A 323 -14.46 -11.38 12.02
CA LEU A 323 -14.70 -9.94 11.93
C LEU A 323 -15.14 -9.56 10.53
N PHE A 324 -16.42 -9.78 10.23
CA PHE A 324 -17.03 -9.29 9.00
C PHE A 324 -17.61 -7.90 9.20
N ASN A 325 -17.59 -7.09 8.14
CA ASN A 325 -18.19 -5.78 8.20
C ASN A 325 -19.72 -5.91 8.22
N LYS A 326 -20.33 -5.51 9.34
CA LYS A 326 -21.78 -5.51 9.55
C LYS A 326 -22.37 -4.10 9.50
N GLN A 327 -21.58 -3.12 9.06
CA GLN A 327 -22.01 -1.72 9.09
C GLN A 327 -23.15 -1.48 8.11
N THR A 328 -24.18 -0.78 8.58
CA THR A 328 -25.24 -0.26 7.71
C THR A 328 -24.79 1.03 7.04
N LYS A 329 -25.47 1.45 5.96
CA LYS A 329 -25.23 2.74 5.31
C LYS A 329 -25.29 3.91 6.30
N GLN A 330 -26.22 3.85 7.26
CA GLN A 330 -26.35 4.85 8.31
C GLN A 330 -25.14 4.85 9.25
N GLN A 331 -24.71 3.67 9.70
CA GLN A 331 -23.50 3.54 10.54
C GLN A 331 -22.24 4.00 9.82
N TYR A 332 -22.16 3.80 8.50
CA TYR A 332 -21.06 4.31 7.68
C TYR A 332 -21.02 5.85 7.63
N ARG A 333 -22.19 6.51 7.57
CA ARG A 333 -22.29 7.98 7.69
C ARG A 333 -21.92 8.47 9.08
N GLU A 334 -22.39 7.78 10.12
CA GLU A 334 -22.01 8.08 11.50
C GLU A 334 -20.50 7.89 11.73
N LEU A 335 -19.89 6.92 11.06
CA LEU A 335 -18.44 6.73 11.08
C LEU A 335 -17.73 7.89 10.39
N CYS A 336 -18.20 8.34 9.22
CA CYS A 336 -17.70 9.52 8.54
C CYS A 336 -17.75 10.76 9.44
N ARG A 337 -18.90 10.98 10.11
CA ARG A 337 -19.07 12.01 11.12
C ARG A 337 -18.01 11.90 12.23
N ALA A 338 -17.84 10.72 12.81
CA ALA A 338 -16.87 10.51 13.89
C ALA A 338 -15.42 10.82 13.47
N TYR A 339 -15.03 10.57 12.22
CA TYR A 339 -13.69 10.93 11.73
C TYR A 339 -13.51 12.45 11.57
N LEU A 340 -14.57 13.15 11.14
CA LEU A 340 -14.52 14.58 10.81
C LEU A 340 -14.85 15.51 12.00
N SER A 341 -15.63 15.05 12.99
CA SER A 341 -16.04 15.86 14.14
C SER A 341 -14.91 16.05 15.16
N LEU A 342 -14.78 17.24 15.72
CA LEU A 342 -13.80 17.56 16.76
C LEU A 342 -14.28 17.08 18.14
N ASP A 343 -13.34 16.64 18.97
CA ASP A 343 -13.61 16.16 20.33
C ASP A 343 -13.72 17.34 21.32
N ASP A 344 -14.37 17.12 22.47
CA ASP A 344 -14.53 18.12 23.55
C ASP A 344 -13.20 18.59 24.17
N LYS A 345 -12.10 17.88 23.89
CA LYS A 345 -10.74 18.24 24.33
C LYS A 345 -10.11 19.35 23.49
N PHE A 346 -10.80 19.82 22.44
CA PHE A 346 -10.29 20.86 21.57
C PHE A 346 -10.23 22.22 22.30
N PRO A 347 -9.16 23.02 22.15
CA PRO A 347 -8.97 24.26 22.94
C PRO A 347 -10.07 25.32 22.76
N HIS A 348 -10.72 25.35 21.60
CA HIS A 348 -11.75 26.34 21.24
C HIS A 348 -13.13 25.67 21.11
N PRO A 349 -13.93 25.59 22.18
CA PRO A 349 -15.19 24.84 22.18
C PRO A 349 -16.25 25.45 21.24
N ASP A 350 -16.30 26.77 21.11
CA ASP A 350 -17.27 27.46 20.23
C ASP A 350 -16.98 27.13 18.75
N PHE A 351 -15.70 27.16 18.37
CA PHE A 351 -15.27 26.75 17.03
C PHE A 351 -15.57 25.27 16.78
N ALA A 352 -15.28 24.39 17.76
CA ALA A 352 -15.56 22.97 17.63
C ALA A 352 -17.06 22.68 17.45
N MET A 353 -17.93 23.40 18.17
CA MET A 353 -19.37 23.29 18.01
C MET A 353 -19.82 23.73 16.61
N GLN A 354 -19.32 24.88 16.12
CA GLN A 354 -19.63 25.38 14.78
C GLN A 354 -19.13 24.42 13.68
N TRP A 355 -17.91 23.91 13.81
CA TRP A 355 -17.35 22.90 12.91
C TRP A 355 -18.22 21.65 12.89
N ASN A 356 -18.55 21.09 14.06
CA ASN A 356 -19.35 19.88 14.18
C ASN A 356 -20.76 20.06 13.60
N GLN A 357 -21.35 21.26 13.72
CA GLN A 357 -22.62 21.58 13.08
C GLN A 357 -22.48 21.60 11.55
N ASN A 358 -21.45 22.25 11.01
CA ASN A 358 -21.19 22.27 9.57
C ASN A 358 -20.98 20.85 9.00
N ILE A 359 -20.26 19.98 9.72
CA ILE A 359 -20.11 18.56 9.33
C ILE A 359 -21.46 17.84 9.29
N ASN A 360 -22.37 18.10 10.23
CA ASN A 360 -23.70 17.48 10.20
C ASN A 360 -24.50 17.95 8.99
N ASP A 361 -24.50 19.25 8.71
CA ASP A 361 -25.21 19.83 7.57
C ASP A 361 -24.64 19.29 6.24
N LEU A 362 -23.32 19.16 6.15
CA LEU A 362 -22.62 18.59 4.99
C LEU A 362 -22.98 17.11 4.76
N LEU A 363 -23.08 16.30 5.82
CA LEU A 363 -23.45 14.89 5.71
C LEU A 363 -24.94 14.69 5.37
N GLU A 364 -25.77 15.71 5.61
CA GLU A 364 -27.18 15.72 5.21
C GLU A 364 -27.38 16.13 3.74
N GLU A 365 -26.38 16.73 3.10
CA GLU A 365 -26.44 17.13 1.69
C GLU A 365 -26.59 15.92 0.75
N VAL A 366 -27.47 16.04 -0.26
CA VAL A 366 -27.79 14.95 -1.21
C VAL A 366 -26.55 14.48 -1.97
N SER A 367 -25.71 15.41 -2.41
CA SER A 367 -24.49 15.12 -3.16
C SER A 367 -23.51 14.24 -2.37
N VAL A 368 -23.29 14.57 -1.08
CA VAL A 368 -22.41 13.84 -0.16
C VAL A 368 -23.01 12.49 0.20
N LYS A 369 -24.32 12.44 0.45
CA LYS A 369 -25.06 11.18 0.69
C LYS A 369 -24.90 10.20 -0.46
N ASP A 370 -25.08 10.67 -1.70
CA ASP A 370 -24.95 9.85 -2.90
C ASP A 370 -23.52 9.33 -3.06
N ILE A 371 -22.51 10.17 -2.80
CA ILE A 371 -21.09 9.77 -2.85
C ILE A 371 -20.78 8.71 -1.82
N LEU A 372 -21.20 8.92 -0.56
CA LEU A 372 -20.97 7.96 0.52
C LEU A 372 -21.69 6.63 0.24
N GLU A 373 -22.89 6.66 -0.35
CA GLU A 373 -23.60 5.44 -0.74
C GLU A 373 -22.90 4.70 -1.88
N ARG A 374 -22.49 5.40 -2.94
CA ARG A 374 -21.73 4.80 -4.05
C ARG A 374 -20.41 4.22 -3.57
N HIS A 375 -19.69 4.96 -2.73
CA HIS A 375 -18.44 4.50 -2.15
C HIS A 375 -18.66 3.27 -1.26
N PHE A 376 -19.69 3.27 -0.41
CA PHE A 376 -20.06 2.12 0.42
C PHE A 376 -20.42 0.87 -0.41
N SER A 377 -21.07 1.05 -1.57
CA SER A 377 -21.35 -0.04 -2.51
C SER A 377 -20.09 -0.63 -3.16
N LEU A 378 -19.01 0.14 -3.29
CA LEU A 378 -17.72 -0.33 -3.81
C LEU A 378 -16.88 -0.97 -2.69
N THR A 379 -16.77 -0.29 -1.56
CA THR A 379 -15.96 -0.69 -0.41
C THR A 379 -16.67 -0.29 0.86
N SER A 380 -16.92 -1.25 1.75
CA SER A 380 -17.55 -0.98 3.05
C SER A 380 -16.54 -0.72 4.16
N ASP A 381 -15.25 -0.90 3.91
CA ASP A 381 -14.22 -0.88 4.95
C ASP A 381 -13.84 0.54 5.39
N VAL A 382 -13.30 0.62 6.61
CA VAL A 382 -12.91 1.89 7.25
C VAL A 382 -11.73 2.54 6.51
N ARG A 383 -10.83 1.74 5.93
CA ARG A 383 -9.67 2.26 5.19
C ARG A 383 -10.10 2.88 3.85
N GLY A 384 -11.09 2.31 3.16
CA GLY A 384 -11.72 2.95 2.02
C GLY A 384 -12.26 4.35 2.39
N LEU A 385 -13.00 4.45 3.50
CA LEU A 385 -13.51 5.73 3.99
C LEU A 385 -12.38 6.75 4.25
N MET A 386 -11.32 6.33 4.96
CA MET A 386 -10.16 7.20 5.21
C MET A 386 -9.53 7.70 3.90
N THR A 387 -9.46 6.84 2.89
CA THR A 387 -8.93 7.20 1.57
C THR A 387 -9.81 8.27 0.90
N LEU A 388 -11.14 8.12 0.96
CA LEU A 388 -12.09 9.13 0.50
C LEU A 388 -11.97 10.45 1.26
N LEU A 389 -11.74 10.41 2.57
CA LEU A 389 -11.61 11.62 3.40
C LEU A 389 -10.25 12.30 3.30
N THR A 390 -9.26 11.65 2.69
CA THR A 390 -7.89 12.18 2.60
C THR A 390 -7.84 13.49 1.81
N TYR A 391 -8.43 13.53 0.62
CA TYR A 391 -8.42 14.74 -0.21
C TYR A 391 -9.15 15.92 0.46
N PRO A 392 -10.39 15.79 0.96
CA PRO A 392 -11.09 16.89 1.62
C PRO A 392 -10.33 17.43 2.82
N ILE A 393 -9.79 16.56 3.69
CA ILE A 393 -9.01 16.99 4.86
C ILE A 393 -7.73 17.72 4.44
N CYS A 394 -7.13 17.35 3.32
CA CYS A 394 -5.93 18.03 2.83
C CYS A 394 -6.20 19.43 2.27
N GLN A 395 -7.43 19.74 1.86
CA GLN A 395 -7.82 21.05 1.34
C GLN A 395 -8.14 22.06 2.45
N VAL A 396 -8.44 21.60 3.66
CA VAL A 396 -8.70 22.48 4.82
C VAL A 396 -7.49 23.38 5.05
N SER A 397 -7.68 24.69 4.92
CA SER A 397 -6.64 25.71 5.07
C SER A 397 -7.29 27.05 5.43
N SER A 398 -6.50 28.07 5.76
CA SER A 398 -7.03 29.42 5.99
C SER A 398 -7.85 29.96 4.80
N THR A 399 -7.48 29.58 3.57
CA THR A 399 -8.22 29.96 2.35
C THR A 399 -9.48 29.12 2.08
N HIS A 400 -9.59 27.95 2.71
CA HIS A 400 -10.69 27.02 2.56
C HIS A 400 -11.02 26.38 3.92
N PRO A 401 -11.62 27.15 4.85
CA PRO A 401 -11.74 26.77 6.26
C PRO A 401 -12.80 25.69 6.51
N ASN A 402 -13.75 25.50 5.59
CA ASN A 402 -14.88 24.59 5.75
C ASN A 402 -14.83 23.50 4.68
N LEU A 403 -15.19 22.27 5.04
CA LEU A 403 -15.36 21.20 4.04
C LEU A 403 -16.64 21.44 3.24
N THR A 404 -16.56 21.24 1.92
CA THR A 404 -17.70 21.41 1.01
C THR A 404 -18.02 20.10 0.28
N ALA A 405 -19.23 19.99 -0.26
CA ALA A 405 -19.58 18.84 -1.10
C ALA A 405 -18.69 18.73 -2.35
N GLY A 406 -18.18 19.85 -2.87
CA GLY A 406 -17.24 19.88 -3.99
C GLY A 406 -15.95 19.10 -3.70
N ASP A 407 -15.49 19.10 -2.46
CA ASP A 407 -14.30 18.35 -2.04
C ASP A 407 -14.55 16.85 -2.07
N PHE A 408 -15.72 16.40 -1.60
CA PHE A 408 -16.12 15.00 -1.65
C PHE A 408 -16.31 14.52 -3.09
N VAL A 409 -16.93 15.34 -3.95
CA VAL A 409 -17.09 15.05 -5.38
C VAL A 409 -15.73 14.90 -6.04
N THR A 410 -14.80 15.81 -5.75
CA THR A 410 -13.45 15.77 -6.32
C THR A 410 -12.66 14.57 -5.81
N SER A 411 -12.72 14.29 -4.50
CA SER A 411 -12.09 13.12 -3.90
C SER A 411 -12.59 11.81 -4.54
N PHE A 412 -13.92 11.65 -4.64
CA PHE A 412 -14.51 10.47 -5.25
C PHE A 412 -14.12 10.32 -6.72
N LYS A 413 -14.03 11.42 -7.48
CA LYS A 413 -13.55 11.41 -8.87
C LYS A 413 -12.09 10.98 -8.97
N LEU A 414 -11.22 11.42 -8.06
CA LEU A 414 -9.81 11.00 -8.02
C LEU A 414 -9.69 9.49 -7.75
N LEU A 415 -10.51 8.95 -6.85
CA LEU A 415 -10.53 7.52 -6.53
C LEU A 415 -11.16 6.65 -7.61
N SER A 416 -12.14 7.18 -8.35
CA SER A 416 -12.87 6.46 -9.40
C SER A 416 -12.21 6.61 -10.78
N ASN A 417 -11.06 7.28 -10.89
CA ASN A 417 -10.42 7.53 -12.17
C ASN A 417 -9.79 6.24 -12.72
N ASP A 418 -10.12 5.90 -13.97
CA ASP A 418 -9.53 4.75 -14.64
C ASP A 418 -8.09 5.07 -15.06
N THR A 419 -7.14 4.40 -14.40
CA THR A 419 -5.70 4.58 -14.62
C THR A 419 -5.28 4.23 -16.06
N LYS A 420 -5.87 3.21 -16.69
CA LYS A 420 -5.54 2.84 -18.07
C LYS A 420 -6.00 3.91 -19.05
N SER A 421 -7.23 4.39 -18.90
CA SER A 421 -7.74 5.52 -19.69
C SER A 421 -6.89 6.78 -19.52
N ALA A 422 -6.45 7.07 -18.28
CA ALA A 422 -5.53 8.18 -18.01
C ALA A 422 -4.15 8.01 -18.68
N MET A 423 -3.60 6.79 -18.71
CA MET A 423 -2.34 6.50 -19.42
C MET A 423 -2.47 6.70 -20.93
N LEU A 424 -3.61 6.32 -21.53
CA LEU A 424 -3.89 6.54 -22.96
C LEU A 424 -3.95 8.02 -23.35
N HIS A 425 -4.18 8.94 -22.40
CA HIS A 425 -4.04 10.38 -22.67
C HIS A 425 -2.59 10.83 -22.82
N GLY A 426 -1.64 10.11 -22.23
CA GLY A 426 -0.22 10.47 -22.21
C GLY A 426 0.61 9.86 -23.34
N ILE A 427 0.08 8.89 -24.09
CA ILE A 427 0.80 8.27 -25.21
C ILE A 427 0.77 9.16 -26.45
N SER A 428 1.75 9.00 -27.33
CA SER A 428 1.84 9.74 -28.59
C SER A 428 0.75 9.33 -29.59
N THR A 429 0.52 10.18 -30.59
CA THR A 429 -0.43 9.89 -31.68
C THR A 429 -0.05 8.62 -32.46
N LEU A 430 1.24 8.33 -32.64
CA LEU A 430 1.70 7.10 -33.28
C LEU A 430 1.31 5.87 -32.44
N GLU A 431 1.58 5.91 -31.14
CA GLU A 431 1.25 4.83 -30.21
C GLU A 431 -0.26 4.61 -30.15
N LEU A 432 -1.04 5.68 -30.14
CA LEU A 432 -2.49 5.62 -30.22
C LEU A 432 -2.97 4.93 -31.50
N CYS A 433 -2.36 5.22 -32.65
CA CYS A 433 -2.64 4.52 -33.91
C CYS A 433 -2.31 3.02 -33.81
N LEU A 434 -1.22 2.65 -33.14
CA LEU A 434 -0.88 1.24 -32.94
C LEU A 434 -1.88 0.55 -32.03
N VAL A 435 -2.35 1.20 -30.96
CA VAL A 435 -3.39 0.66 -30.08
C VAL A 435 -4.71 0.45 -30.85
N ILE A 436 -5.07 1.36 -31.76
CA ILE A 436 -6.25 1.19 -32.64
C ILE A 436 -6.05 0.04 -33.63
N ALA A 437 -4.86 -0.10 -34.24
CA ALA A 437 -4.54 -1.25 -35.09
C ALA A 437 -4.68 -2.56 -34.32
N MET A 438 -4.16 -2.62 -33.09
CA MET A 438 -4.27 -3.80 -32.22
C MET A 438 -5.73 -4.09 -31.86
N LYS A 439 -6.54 -3.08 -31.54
CA LYS A 439 -7.97 -3.21 -31.29
C LYS A 439 -8.67 -3.87 -32.49
N HIS A 440 -8.43 -3.35 -33.70
CA HIS A 440 -9.00 -3.89 -34.92
C HIS A 440 -8.59 -5.34 -35.20
N ILE A 441 -7.31 -5.66 -35.03
CA ILE A 441 -6.82 -7.05 -35.17
C ILE A 441 -7.51 -7.95 -34.15
N THR A 442 -7.63 -7.50 -32.90
CA THR A 442 -8.30 -8.25 -31.83
C THR A 442 -9.80 -8.46 -32.14
N GLU A 443 -10.48 -7.48 -32.75
CA GLU A 443 -11.88 -7.60 -33.19
C GLU A 443 -12.02 -8.55 -34.41
N ILE A 444 -11.14 -8.45 -35.41
CA ILE A 444 -11.18 -9.29 -36.62
C ILE A 444 -10.90 -10.76 -36.31
N TYR A 445 -9.94 -11.02 -35.42
CA TYR A 445 -9.48 -12.37 -35.08
C TYR A 445 -10.03 -12.86 -33.72
N ASP A 446 -11.15 -12.30 -33.24
CA ASP A 446 -11.87 -12.75 -32.04
C ASP A 446 -10.98 -13.00 -30.79
N GLY A 447 -10.14 -12.03 -30.46
CA GLY A 447 -9.29 -12.10 -29.27
C GLY A 447 -7.96 -12.84 -29.42
N GLU A 448 -7.67 -13.41 -30.60
CA GLU A 448 -6.40 -14.10 -30.86
C GLU A 448 -5.18 -13.16 -30.73
N PRO A 449 -4.03 -13.66 -30.25
CA PRO A 449 -2.83 -12.86 -30.06
C PRO A 449 -2.22 -12.43 -31.40
N PHE A 450 -1.55 -11.29 -31.40
CA PHE A 450 -0.96 -10.69 -32.60
C PHE A 450 0.54 -10.45 -32.41
N ASN A 451 1.29 -10.42 -33.51
CA ASN A 451 2.70 -10.02 -33.51
C ASN A 451 2.89 -8.59 -34.07
N PHE A 452 4.13 -8.08 -34.05
CA PHE A 452 4.42 -6.72 -34.54
C PHE A 452 4.12 -6.56 -36.03
N GLU A 453 4.42 -7.56 -36.86
CA GLU A 453 4.20 -7.49 -38.31
C GLU A 453 2.72 -7.31 -38.66
N MET A 454 1.82 -8.01 -37.95
CA MET A 454 0.38 -7.84 -38.12
C MET A 454 -0.05 -6.40 -37.80
N VAL A 455 0.38 -5.88 -36.66
CA VAL A 455 0.06 -4.51 -36.22
C VAL A 455 0.63 -3.47 -37.18
N TYR A 456 1.89 -3.64 -37.61
CA TYR A 456 2.55 -2.74 -38.55
C TYR A 456 1.86 -2.74 -39.91
N SER A 457 1.42 -3.91 -40.38
CA SER A 457 0.66 -4.01 -41.64
C SER A 457 -0.67 -3.26 -41.59
N GLU A 458 -1.39 -3.36 -40.48
CA GLU A 458 -2.68 -2.68 -40.28
C GLU A 458 -2.51 -1.17 -40.12
N TYR A 459 -1.49 -0.73 -39.36
CA TYR A 459 -1.07 0.66 -39.29
C TYR A 459 -0.73 1.24 -40.67
N LEU A 460 0.03 0.50 -41.50
CA LEU A 460 0.39 0.96 -42.84
C LEU A 460 -0.83 1.08 -43.77
N LYS A 461 -1.80 0.16 -43.67
CA LYS A 461 -3.07 0.28 -44.43
C LYS A 461 -3.79 1.58 -44.09
N PHE A 462 -3.82 1.96 -42.82
CA PHE A 462 -4.41 3.22 -42.39
C PHE A 462 -3.59 4.44 -42.85
N ALA A 463 -2.29 4.46 -42.56
CA ALA A 463 -1.42 5.61 -42.82
C ALA A 463 -1.30 5.94 -44.32
N ARG A 464 -1.33 4.93 -45.21
CA ARG A 464 -1.25 5.14 -46.67
C ARG A 464 -2.57 5.57 -47.31
N ARG A 465 -3.71 5.26 -46.70
CA ARG A 465 -5.05 5.58 -47.25
C ARG A 465 -5.49 7.02 -46.99
N ARG A 466 -4.90 7.71 -46.00
CA ARG A 466 -5.32 9.05 -45.57
C ARG A 466 -4.20 10.06 -45.81
N THR A 467 -4.47 11.08 -46.62
CA THR A 467 -3.51 12.11 -47.08
C THR A 467 -2.96 13.02 -45.98
N GLY A 468 -3.47 12.96 -44.74
CA GLY A 468 -3.01 13.75 -43.59
C GLY A 468 -2.15 12.99 -42.57
N MET A 469 -1.87 11.70 -42.77
CA MET A 469 -1.10 10.90 -41.81
C MET A 469 0.38 10.85 -42.17
N GLN A 470 1.25 11.13 -41.20
CA GLN A 470 2.68 10.87 -41.37
C GLN A 470 2.94 9.35 -41.33
N VAL A 471 3.59 8.84 -42.37
CA VAL A 471 4.08 7.46 -42.42
C VAL A 471 5.45 7.42 -41.76
N TYR A 472 5.57 6.69 -40.66
CA TYR A 472 6.82 6.52 -39.93
C TYR A 472 7.59 5.29 -40.42
N GLU A 473 8.92 5.34 -40.30
CA GLU A 473 9.79 4.20 -40.61
C GLU A 473 9.57 3.05 -39.63
N LYS A 474 9.75 1.79 -40.10
CA LYS A 474 9.52 0.57 -39.31
C LYS A 474 10.25 0.60 -37.95
N ALA A 475 11.48 1.11 -37.90
CA ALA A 475 12.26 1.22 -36.67
C ALA A 475 11.62 2.18 -35.63
N VAL A 476 11.03 3.28 -36.09
CA VAL A 476 10.32 4.24 -35.22
C VAL A 476 9.03 3.61 -34.69
N VAL A 477 8.30 2.89 -35.54
CA VAL A 477 7.09 2.16 -35.14
C VAL A 477 7.40 1.04 -34.16
N MET A 478 8.52 0.34 -34.36
CA MET A 478 8.99 -0.69 -33.44
C MET A 478 9.35 -0.08 -32.07
N LYS A 479 9.97 1.10 -32.03
CA LYS A 479 10.26 1.80 -30.77
C LYS A 479 8.97 2.20 -30.03
N ALA A 480 7.96 2.69 -30.75
CA ALA A 480 6.64 2.99 -30.18
C ALA A 480 5.94 1.73 -29.65
N TYR A 481 6.05 0.61 -30.37
CA TYR A 481 5.54 -0.69 -29.93
C TYR A 481 6.24 -1.20 -28.66
N GLU A 482 7.56 -1.10 -28.58
CA GLU A 482 8.33 -1.45 -27.38
C GLU A 482 7.98 -0.55 -26.18
N HIS A 483 7.66 0.73 -26.42
CA HIS A 483 7.19 1.62 -25.37
C HIS A 483 5.80 1.21 -24.85
N LEU A 484 4.85 0.86 -25.73
CA LEU A 484 3.55 0.30 -25.33
C LEU A 484 3.70 -0.98 -24.49
N GLN A 485 4.68 -1.82 -24.81
CA GLN A 485 5.01 -3.00 -24.00
C GLN A 485 5.59 -2.62 -22.64
N THR A 486 6.44 -1.60 -22.60
CA THR A 486 7.02 -1.08 -21.34
C THR A 486 5.94 -0.49 -20.42
N LEU A 487 4.90 0.11 -21.00
CA LEU A 487 3.72 0.62 -20.28
C LEU A 487 2.72 -0.48 -19.89
N GLU A 488 2.99 -1.76 -20.20
CA GLU A 488 2.10 -2.90 -19.99
C GLU A 488 0.70 -2.75 -20.64
N LEU A 489 0.57 -1.87 -21.64
CA LEU A 489 -0.65 -1.76 -22.46
C LEU A 489 -0.78 -2.94 -23.42
N ILE A 490 0.34 -3.58 -23.73
CA ILE A 490 0.40 -4.88 -24.39
C ILE A 490 1.26 -5.84 -23.57
N ARG A 491 0.89 -7.12 -23.55
CA ARG A 491 1.61 -8.15 -22.79
C ARG A 491 1.95 -9.32 -23.70
N ALA A 492 3.10 -9.94 -23.47
CA ALA A 492 3.45 -11.20 -24.12
C ALA A 492 2.39 -12.27 -23.83
N HIS A 493 1.93 -12.93 -24.89
CA HIS A 493 1.12 -14.13 -24.73
C HIS A 493 2.04 -15.23 -24.17
N ASN A 494 1.89 -15.54 -22.89
CA ASN A 494 2.59 -16.65 -22.28
C ASN A 494 1.95 -17.93 -22.83
N SER A 495 2.55 -18.57 -23.84
CA SER A 495 2.24 -19.98 -24.08
C SER A 495 2.55 -20.73 -22.80
N ALA A 496 1.52 -21.28 -22.17
CA ALA A 496 1.63 -22.20 -21.05
C ALA A 496 2.39 -23.45 -21.52
N GLY A 497 3.72 -23.37 -21.46
CA GLY A 497 4.62 -24.36 -22.07
C GLY A 497 6.08 -23.92 -21.96
N GLY A 498 6.44 -23.25 -20.86
CA GLY A 498 7.83 -22.89 -20.55
C GLY A 498 8.63 -24.10 -20.04
N GLY A 499 8.85 -25.09 -20.89
CA GLY A 499 10.06 -25.92 -20.77
C GLY A 499 11.28 -25.04 -21.07
N ALA A 500 12.37 -25.25 -20.35
CA ALA A 500 13.61 -24.46 -20.33
C ALA A 500 14.36 -24.40 -21.68
N GLY A 501 13.74 -23.80 -22.69
CA GLY A 501 14.23 -23.68 -24.05
C GLY A 501 13.40 -22.66 -24.83
N GLY A 502 13.22 -21.46 -24.27
CA GLY A 502 12.65 -20.34 -25.00
C GLY A 502 13.60 -19.94 -26.12
N PHE A 503 13.43 -20.54 -27.30
CA PHE A 503 14.07 -20.05 -28.51
C PHE A 503 13.79 -18.56 -28.60
N LEU A 504 14.83 -17.76 -28.73
CA LEU A 504 14.78 -16.30 -28.86
C LEU A 504 13.98 -15.97 -30.12
N SER A 505 12.65 -15.91 -30.02
CA SER A 505 11.84 -15.38 -31.09
C SER A 505 12.28 -13.94 -31.32
N LEU A 506 12.59 -13.62 -32.57
CA LEU A 506 12.89 -12.26 -32.98
C LEU A 506 11.76 -11.36 -32.46
N LYS A 507 12.12 -10.20 -31.90
CA LYS A 507 11.18 -9.32 -31.18
C LYS A 507 9.90 -9.02 -31.97
N GLU A 508 10.01 -8.94 -33.30
CA GLU A 508 8.91 -8.66 -34.23
C GLU A 508 7.86 -9.79 -34.31
N TYR A 509 8.25 -11.03 -34.03
CA TYR A 509 7.39 -12.21 -34.18
C TYR A 509 6.86 -12.74 -32.85
N LYS A 510 7.12 -12.05 -31.75
CA LYS A 510 6.60 -12.40 -30.45
C LYS A 510 5.10 -12.09 -30.40
N LEU A 511 4.31 -13.10 -30.03
CA LEU A 511 2.87 -12.95 -29.86
C LEU A 511 2.56 -12.15 -28.59
N MET A 512 1.68 -11.16 -28.74
CA MET A 512 1.24 -10.25 -27.70
C MET A 512 -0.29 -10.17 -27.65
N THR A 513 -0.81 -9.69 -26.52
CA THR A 513 -2.23 -9.40 -26.31
C THR A 513 -2.41 -7.96 -25.85
N LEU A 514 -3.48 -7.32 -26.31
CA LEU A 514 -3.87 -5.96 -25.90
C LEU A 514 -4.51 -6.00 -24.50
N GLN A 515 -4.05 -5.14 -23.60
CA GLN A 515 -4.56 -5.05 -22.22
C GLN A 515 -5.52 -3.86 -22.02
N VAL A 516 -6.03 -3.30 -23.11
CA VAL A 516 -6.95 -2.15 -23.14
C VAL A 516 -8.30 -2.60 -23.65
N HIS A 517 -9.36 -2.33 -22.88
CA HIS A 517 -10.73 -2.61 -23.31
C HIS A 517 -11.19 -1.58 -24.35
N PRO A 518 -11.98 -1.97 -25.39
CA PRO A 518 -12.44 -1.02 -26.42
C PRO A 518 -13.15 0.21 -25.87
N SER A 519 -13.94 0.08 -24.80
CA SER A 519 -14.60 1.24 -24.16
C SER A 519 -13.60 2.24 -23.58
N GLN A 520 -12.50 1.77 -22.95
CA GLN A 520 -11.46 2.63 -22.39
C GLN A 520 -10.76 3.43 -23.49
N LEU A 521 -10.51 2.80 -24.65
CA LEU A 521 -9.93 3.47 -25.80
C LEU A 521 -10.87 4.53 -26.38
N LEU A 522 -12.16 4.23 -26.52
CA LEU A 522 -13.16 5.18 -27.02
C LEU A 522 -13.30 6.39 -26.08
N ASP A 523 -13.37 6.16 -24.77
CA ASP A 523 -13.45 7.22 -23.76
C ASP A 523 -12.18 8.09 -23.75
N ALA A 524 -11.01 7.46 -23.88
CA ALA A 524 -9.74 8.17 -23.99
C ALA A 524 -9.67 9.02 -25.27
N LEU A 525 -10.14 8.50 -26.41
CA LEU A 525 -10.13 9.21 -27.70
C LEU A 525 -11.00 10.47 -27.69
N GLN A 526 -12.11 10.47 -26.95
CA GLN A 526 -12.98 11.64 -26.82
C GLN A 526 -12.25 12.79 -26.10
N LYS A 527 -11.50 12.46 -25.05
CA LYS A 527 -10.81 13.43 -24.19
C LYS A 527 -9.36 13.72 -24.63
N TYR A 528 -8.84 13.05 -25.66
CA TYR A 528 -7.45 13.15 -26.09
C TYR A 528 -7.16 14.54 -26.69
N PRO A 529 -6.14 15.27 -26.20
CA PRO A 529 -5.86 16.62 -26.64
C PRO A 529 -5.40 16.65 -28.10
N ASN A 530 -6.00 17.52 -28.92
CA ASN A 530 -5.65 17.70 -30.33
C ASN A 530 -5.61 16.40 -31.16
N CYS A 531 -6.46 15.41 -30.83
CA CYS A 531 -6.52 14.16 -31.59
C CYS A 531 -7.00 14.40 -33.04
N PRO A 532 -6.19 14.03 -34.06
CA PRO A 532 -6.58 14.13 -35.46
C PRO A 532 -7.91 13.47 -35.76
N THR A 533 -8.74 14.12 -36.58
CA THR A 533 -10.09 13.64 -36.94
C THR A 533 -10.06 12.28 -37.62
N GLU A 534 -9.02 12.01 -38.41
CA GLU A 534 -8.80 10.76 -39.13
C GLU A 534 -8.66 9.57 -38.18
N ILE A 535 -8.00 9.79 -37.02
CA ILE A 535 -7.78 8.76 -36.00
C ILE A 535 -9.08 8.44 -35.27
N LYS A 536 -9.86 9.48 -34.92
CA LYS A 536 -11.18 9.29 -34.30
C LYS A 536 -12.13 8.52 -35.23
N GLN A 537 -12.15 8.88 -36.51
CA GLN A 537 -12.95 8.18 -37.51
C GLN A 537 -12.53 6.73 -37.66
N TRP A 538 -11.22 6.46 -37.71
CA TRP A 538 -10.71 5.11 -37.86
C TRP A 538 -11.02 4.23 -36.65
N ALA A 539 -10.86 4.74 -35.41
CA ALA A 539 -11.17 3.97 -34.21
C ALA A 539 -12.67 3.61 -34.08
N ALA A 540 -13.55 4.46 -34.61
CA ALA A 540 -15.00 4.26 -34.63
C ALA A 540 -15.47 3.33 -35.75
N GLN A 541 -14.61 3.00 -36.72
CA GLN A 541 -14.92 2.01 -37.74
C GLN A 541 -14.82 0.62 -37.12
N SER A 542 -15.95 0.04 -36.76
CA SER A 542 -16.04 -1.41 -36.54
C SER A 542 -15.77 -2.07 -37.89
N ILE A 543 -14.68 -2.83 -37.99
CA ILE A 543 -14.38 -3.58 -39.21
C ILE A 543 -15.32 -4.78 -39.23
N SER A 544 -16.43 -4.66 -39.97
CA SER A 544 -17.33 -5.76 -40.32
C SER A 544 -16.73 -6.63 -41.41
#